data_AF-A0A0A1DHE6-F1
#
_entry.id   AF-A0A0A1DHE6-F1
#
_cell.length_a   1.000
_cell.length_b   1.000
_cell.length_c   1.000
_cell.angle_alpha   90.00
_cell.angle_beta   90.00
_cell.angle_gamma   90.00
#
_symmetry.space_group_name_H-M   'P 1'
#
loop_
_entity.id
_entity.type
_entity.pdbx_description
1 polymer ?
#
loop_
_entity_poly.entity_id
_entity_poly.type
_entity_poly.pdbx_seq_one_letter_code
_entity_poly.pdbx_strand_id
1 'polypeptide(L)'
;MRDAYRAATGESVPTWAPEIAIHVGGRLAGRITAAEASAGSSWDACPQGEQEYAGRPCPVGPAAALNALLADGGAPTATEGAPAVVGCDKPERPRVAGAVDSVSIVPDQQHQDCFAAFSWTLYLNGEDEIVATDLVLSSP
;
A
#
# COMPACT_ATOMS: atom_id res chain seq x y z
N MET A 1 -1.42 -8.44 -18.12
CA MET A 1 -1.14 -8.97 -16.76
C MET A 1 -2.39 -9.02 -15.88
N ARG A 2 -3.23 -7.97 -15.82
CA ARG A 2 -4.53 -7.98 -15.08
C ARG A 2 -5.55 -9.02 -15.59
N ASP A 3 -5.62 -9.28 -16.90
CA ASP A 3 -6.59 -10.22 -17.47
C ASP A 3 -6.22 -11.70 -17.23
N ALA A 4 -4.92 -11.99 -17.08
CA ALA A 4 -4.42 -13.35 -16.85
C ALA A 4 -4.67 -13.84 -15.42
N TYR A 5 -4.71 -12.93 -14.43
CA TYR A 5 -5.05 -13.26 -13.04
C TYR A 5 -6.56 -13.53 -12.87
N ARG A 6 -7.41 -12.67 -13.45
CA ARG A 6 -8.88 -12.81 -13.41
C ARG A 6 -9.38 -14.13 -14.02
N ALA A 7 -8.79 -14.54 -15.14
CA ALA A 7 -9.15 -15.79 -15.81
C ALA A 7 -8.71 -17.04 -15.02
N ALA A 8 -7.76 -16.91 -14.11
CA ALA A 8 -7.19 -18.04 -13.37
C ALA A 8 -7.85 -18.30 -12.01
N THR A 9 -8.43 -17.28 -11.35
CA THR A 9 -8.96 -17.42 -9.97
C THR A 9 -10.47 -17.25 -9.84
N GLY A 10 -11.15 -16.63 -10.81
CA GLY A 10 -12.60 -16.36 -10.73
C GLY A 10 -13.00 -15.30 -9.69
N GLU A 11 -12.04 -14.65 -9.03
CA GLU A 11 -12.28 -13.59 -8.05
C GLU A 11 -12.49 -12.23 -8.74
N SER A 12 -13.49 -11.49 -8.27
CA SER A 12 -13.69 -10.08 -8.62
C SER A 12 -12.53 -9.25 -8.10
N VAL A 13 -11.92 -8.43 -8.95
CA VAL A 13 -10.95 -7.43 -8.50
C VAL A 13 -11.68 -6.43 -7.60
N PRO A 14 -11.14 -6.10 -6.40
CA PRO A 14 -11.72 -5.10 -5.52
C PRO A 14 -12.08 -3.81 -6.25
N THR A 15 -13.26 -3.27 -5.93
CA THR A 15 -13.70 -1.96 -6.39
C THR A 15 -13.22 -0.86 -5.45
N TRP A 16 -13.51 0.39 -5.80
CA TRP A 16 -13.11 1.55 -5.01
C TRP A 16 -14.32 2.10 -4.28
N ALA A 17 -14.19 2.35 -2.98
CA ALA A 17 -15.17 3.17 -2.29
C ALA A 17 -15.16 4.60 -2.86
N PRO A 18 -16.25 5.39 -2.69
CA PRO A 18 -16.32 6.75 -3.23
C PRO A 18 -15.17 7.66 -2.79
N GLU A 19 -14.70 7.47 -1.56
CA GLU A 19 -13.55 8.13 -0.97
C GLU A 19 -12.63 7.10 -0.31
N ILE A 20 -11.33 7.24 -0.54
CA ILE A 20 -10.28 6.36 -0.06
C ILE A 20 -9.30 7.18 0.77
N ALA A 21 -9.06 6.77 2.02
CA ALA A 21 -8.06 7.41 2.87
C ALA A 21 -6.64 6.90 2.52
N ILE A 22 -5.70 7.82 2.31
CA ILE A 22 -4.30 7.49 2.09
C ILE A 22 -3.54 7.65 3.41
N HIS A 23 -2.92 6.58 3.88
CA HIS A 23 -2.01 6.60 5.01
C HIS A 23 -0.57 6.32 4.56
N VAL A 24 0.37 6.91 5.29
CA VAL A 24 1.80 6.66 5.17
C VAL A 24 2.34 6.42 6.57
N GLY A 25 2.87 5.22 6.82
CA GLY A 25 3.35 4.82 8.15
C GLY A 25 2.26 4.82 9.22
N GLY A 26 1.03 4.50 8.85
CA GLY A 26 -0.13 4.51 9.75
C GLY A 26 -0.78 5.88 9.97
N ARG A 27 -0.22 6.95 9.39
CA ARG A 27 -0.69 8.32 9.59
C ARG A 27 -1.46 8.81 8.37
N LEU A 28 -2.61 9.45 8.58
CA LEU A 28 -3.42 10.00 7.49
C LEU A 28 -2.62 11.07 6.74
N ALA A 29 -2.40 10.83 5.45
CA ALA A 29 -1.64 11.68 4.54
C ALA A 29 -2.56 12.40 3.54
N GLY A 30 -3.76 11.86 3.29
CA GLY A 30 -4.73 12.48 2.40
C GLY A 30 -5.96 11.62 2.16
N ARG A 31 -6.81 12.07 1.24
CA ARG A 31 -7.98 11.35 0.75
C ARG A 31 -8.09 11.55 -0.74
N ILE A 32 -8.50 10.50 -1.45
CA ILE A 32 -8.72 10.54 -2.89
C ILE A 32 -10.09 9.94 -3.20
N THR A 33 -10.63 10.29 -4.35
CA THR A 33 -11.88 9.74 -4.89
C THR A 33 -11.61 8.45 -5.67
N ALA A 34 -12.66 7.65 -5.90
CA ALA A 34 -12.60 6.49 -6.79
C ALA A 34 -12.09 6.83 -8.22
N ALA A 35 -12.42 8.04 -8.70
CA ALA A 35 -11.97 8.52 -10.01
C ALA A 35 -10.47 8.79 -10.04
N GLU A 36 -9.95 9.45 -9.00
CA GLU A 36 -8.51 9.71 -8.84
C GLU A 36 -7.73 8.39 -8.66
N ALA A 37 -8.24 7.47 -7.84
CA ALA A 37 -7.67 6.15 -7.63
C ALA A 37 -7.52 5.36 -8.93
N SER A 38 -8.54 5.43 -9.79
CA SER A 38 -8.57 4.76 -11.09
C SER A 38 -7.61 5.39 -12.12
N ALA A 39 -7.30 6.69 -11.99
CA ALA A 39 -6.35 7.39 -12.85
C ALA A 39 -4.87 7.10 -12.49
N GLY A 40 -4.61 6.55 -11.29
CA GLY A 40 -3.30 6.04 -10.88
C GLY A 40 -2.27 7.07 -10.41
N SER A 41 -2.44 8.37 -10.70
CA SER A 41 -1.49 9.44 -10.34
C SER A 41 -1.69 10.05 -8.94
N SER A 42 -2.60 9.49 -8.13
CA SER A 42 -3.10 10.12 -6.89
C SER A 42 -2.70 9.38 -5.60
N TRP A 43 -1.93 8.30 -5.72
CA TRP A 43 -1.52 7.46 -4.59
C TRP A 43 -0.28 7.96 -3.85
N ASP A 44 0.41 8.96 -4.42
CA ASP A 44 1.56 9.59 -3.82
C ASP A 44 1.09 10.60 -2.77
N ALA A 45 1.58 10.48 -1.55
CA ALA A 45 1.20 11.34 -0.44
C ALA A 45 2.36 11.53 0.53
N CYS A 46 2.18 12.45 1.48
CA CYS A 46 3.02 12.51 2.66
C CYS A 46 2.24 12.82 3.92
N PRO A 47 2.68 12.30 5.08
CA PRO A 47 2.13 12.73 6.35
C PRO A 47 2.18 14.27 6.45
N GLN A 48 1.14 14.85 7.04
CA GLN A 48 0.98 16.30 7.03
C GLN A 48 2.19 17.01 7.67
N GLY A 49 2.79 17.94 6.91
CA GLY A 49 3.91 18.77 7.38
C GLY A 49 5.28 18.12 7.27
N GLU A 50 5.39 16.91 6.71
CA GLU A 50 6.66 16.22 6.52
C GLU A 50 7.28 16.50 5.15
N GLN A 51 8.62 16.59 5.13
CA GLN A 51 9.41 16.73 3.91
C GLN A 51 10.03 15.41 3.47
N GLU A 52 10.08 14.42 4.37
CA GLU A 52 10.62 13.09 4.13
C GLU A 52 9.84 12.05 4.93
N TYR A 53 9.87 10.82 4.45
CA TYR A 53 9.37 9.64 5.16
C TYR A 53 10.33 8.48 4.95
N ALA A 54 10.75 7.81 6.03
CA ALA A 54 11.72 6.71 6.00
C ALA A 54 12.99 7.06 5.19
N GLY A 55 13.53 8.26 5.39
CA GLY A 55 14.73 8.77 4.72
C GLY A 55 14.55 9.12 3.23
N ARG A 56 13.32 9.14 2.72
CA ARG A 56 13.01 9.42 1.31
C ARG A 56 12.26 10.75 1.19
N PRO A 57 12.62 11.63 0.23
CA PRO A 57 11.90 12.88 0.02
C PRO A 57 10.44 12.64 -0.33
N CYS A 58 9.57 13.48 0.24
CA CYS A 58 8.16 13.54 -0.10
C CYS A 58 7.90 14.12 -1.50
N PRO A 59 6.83 13.71 -2.20
CA PRO A 59 5.86 12.68 -1.80
C PRO A 59 6.38 11.25 -2.01
N VAL A 60 5.86 10.30 -1.23
CA VAL A 60 6.15 8.87 -1.39
C VAL A 60 4.89 8.14 -1.84
N GLY A 61 5.05 7.05 -2.59
CA GLY A 61 3.91 6.29 -3.09
C GLY A 61 4.26 4.85 -3.45
N PRO A 62 3.23 3.98 -3.54
CA PRO A 62 3.41 2.55 -3.75
C PRO A 62 4.03 2.25 -5.12
N ALA A 63 3.77 3.06 -6.15
CA ALA A 63 4.35 2.87 -7.47
C ALA A 63 5.88 3.03 -7.45
N ALA A 64 6.41 4.03 -6.73
CA ALA A 64 7.84 4.22 -6.59
C ALA A 64 8.51 3.05 -5.84
N ALA A 65 7.89 2.58 -4.76
CA ALA A 65 8.37 1.42 -4.00
C ALA A 65 8.38 0.12 -4.83
N LEU A 66 7.29 -0.14 -5.56
CA LEU A 66 7.18 -1.27 -6.47
C LEU A 66 8.21 -1.20 -7.59
N ASN A 67 8.39 -0.04 -8.21
CA ASN A 67 9.38 0.13 -9.28
C ASN A 67 10.81 -0.07 -8.76
N ALA A 68 11.12 0.38 -7.55
CA ALA A 68 12.42 0.16 -6.92
C ALA A 68 12.68 -1.35 -6.70
N LEU A 69 11.69 -2.09 -6.18
CA LEU A 69 11.79 -3.54 -6.02
C LEU A 69 12.03 -4.26 -7.35
N LEU A 70 11.25 -3.92 -8.38
CA LEU A 70 11.38 -4.53 -9.70
C LEU A 70 12.74 -4.21 -10.35
N ALA A 71 13.26 -3.00 -10.15
CA ALA A 71 14.57 -2.59 -10.64
C ALA A 71 15.72 -3.37 -9.96
N ASP A 72 15.53 -3.78 -8.70
CA ASP A 72 16.48 -4.62 -7.95
C ASP A 72 16.35 -6.12 -8.28
N GLY A 73 15.37 -6.50 -9.11
CA GLY A 73 15.14 -7.88 -9.53
C GLY A 73 14.21 -8.67 -8.60
N GLY A 74 13.59 -8.02 -7.62
CA GLY A 74 12.58 -8.63 -6.77
C GLY A 74 11.19 -8.70 -7.40
N ALA A 75 10.28 -9.37 -6.72
CA ALA A 75 8.89 -9.53 -7.11
C ALA A 75 7.93 -9.19 -5.96
N PRO A 76 6.79 -8.52 -6.22
CA PRO A 76 5.78 -8.31 -5.20
C PRO A 76 5.01 -9.61 -4.92
N THR A 77 4.62 -9.79 -3.66
CA THR A 77 3.72 -10.84 -3.19
C THR A 77 2.53 -10.22 -2.47
N ALA A 78 1.37 -10.84 -2.58
CA ALA A 78 0.17 -10.43 -1.86
C ALA A 78 -0.04 -11.34 -0.65
N THR A 79 -0.32 -10.76 0.51
CA THR A 79 -0.60 -11.48 1.75
C THR A 79 -1.85 -10.92 2.41
N GLU A 80 -2.63 -11.79 3.05
CA GLU A 80 -3.75 -11.34 3.89
C GLU A 80 -3.22 -10.59 5.12
N GLY A 81 -3.91 -9.51 5.48
CA GLY A 81 -3.60 -8.72 6.66
C GLY A 81 -2.47 -7.69 6.47
N ALA A 82 -2.53 -6.62 7.26
CA ALA A 82 -1.42 -5.69 7.43
C ALA A 82 -0.25 -6.37 8.19
N PRO A 83 0.99 -6.36 7.66
CA PRO A 83 2.12 -6.97 8.36
C PRO A 83 2.38 -6.29 9.70
N ALA A 84 2.81 -7.07 10.70
CA ALA A 84 3.17 -6.54 12.01
C ALA A 84 4.56 -5.85 12.01
N VAL A 85 5.39 -6.19 11.03
CA VAL A 85 6.76 -5.70 10.85
C VAL A 85 7.02 -5.54 9.36
N VAL A 86 7.66 -4.44 8.97
CA VAL A 86 8.10 -4.17 7.60
C VAL A 86 9.59 -3.88 7.65
N GLY A 87 10.43 -4.86 7.28
CA GLY A 87 11.88 -4.77 7.47
C GLY A 87 12.23 -4.63 8.95
N CYS A 88 12.80 -3.49 9.34
CA CYS A 88 13.10 -3.16 10.73
C CYS A 88 11.96 -2.42 11.45
N ASP A 89 10.96 -1.95 10.71
CA ASP A 89 9.95 -1.04 11.23
C ASP A 89 8.71 -1.77 11.76
N LYS A 90 8.15 -1.22 12.84
CA LYS A 90 6.88 -1.65 13.43
C LYS A 90 5.85 -0.56 13.19
N PRO A 91 5.16 -0.56 12.04
CA PRO A 91 4.25 0.52 11.71
C PRO A 91 3.08 0.58 12.69
N GLU A 92 2.65 1.80 12.99
CA GLU A 92 1.36 1.99 13.65
C GLU A 92 0.25 1.56 12.69
N ARG A 93 -0.71 0.77 13.16
CA ARG A 93 -1.85 0.39 12.31
C ARG A 93 -2.86 1.54 12.29
N PRO A 94 -3.23 2.06 11.11
CA PRO A 94 -4.26 3.08 11.01
C PRO A 94 -5.61 2.50 11.46
N ARG A 95 -6.40 3.33 12.14
CA ARG A 95 -7.79 2.99 12.45
C ARG A 95 -8.67 3.42 11.29
N VAL A 96 -9.00 2.47 10.42
CA VAL A 96 -9.84 2.73 9.24
C VAL A 96 -11.29 2.39 9.56
N ALA A 97 -12.16 3.40 9.59
CA ALA A 97 -13.58 3.19 9.82
C ALA A 97 -14.20 2.38 8.66
N GLY A 98 -14.99 1.36 8.99
CA GLY A 98 -15.69 0.52 8.02
C GLY A 98 -14.81 -0.54 7.34
N ALA A 99 -13.50 -0.55 7.58
CA ALA A 99 -12.64 -1.64 7.13
C ALA A 99 -12.90 -2.91 7.98
N VAL A 100 -13.11 -4.03 7.31
CA VAL A 100 -13.32 -5.35 7.93
C VAL A 100 -12.21 -6.32 7.56
N ASP A 101 -11.49 -6.07 6.47
CA ASP A 101 -10.38 -6.90 6.00
C ASP A 101 -9.23 -6.03 5.42
N SER A 102 -8.09 -6.65 5.16
CA SER A 102 -6.97 -6.01 4.49
C SER A 102 -6.11 -7.01 3.69
N VAL A 103 -5.54 -6.54 2.60
CA VAL A 103 -4.55 -7.28 1.80
C VAL A 103 -3.32 -6.40 1.64
N SER A 104 -2.15 -6.97 1.87
CA SER A 104 -0.87 -6.27 1.74
C SER A 104 -0.08 -6.76 0.55
N ILE A 105 0.46 -5.82 -0.20
CA ILE A 105 1.47 -6.07 -1.22
C ILE A 105 2.83 -5.78 -0.59
N VAL A 106 3.67 -6.82 -0.52
CA VAL A 106 5.01 -6.78 0.10
C VAL A 106 6.06 -7.35 -0.86
N PRO A 107 7.35 -7.03 -0.71
CA PRO A 107 8.41 -7.70 -1.45
C PRO A 107 8.44 -9.21 -1.22
N ASP A 108 9.03 -9.94 -2.16
CA ASP A 108 9.40 -11.34 -1.95
C ASP A 108 10.37 -11.49 -0.77
N GLN A 109 10.52 -12.73 -0.30
CA GLN A 109 11.29 -13.03 0.91
C GLN A 109 12.75 -12.55 0.85
N GLN A 110 13.34 -12.42 -0.34
CA GLN A 110 14.74 -12.01 -0.49
C GLN A 110 14.94 -10.51 -0.28
N HIS A 111 13.87 -9.72 -0.41
CA HIS A 111 13.89 -8.25 -0.33
C HIS A 111 13.13 -7.71 0.90
N GLN A 112 12.88 -8.55 1.91
CA GLN A 112 12.27 -8.15 3.19
C GLN A 112 13.33 -7.77 4.24
N ASP A 113 14.29 -6.93 3.87
CA ASP A 113 15.31 -6.38 4.77
C ASP A 113 15.01 -4.93 5.21
N CYS A 114 15.85 -4.37 6.08
CA CYS A 114 15.62 -3.04 6.67
C CYS A 114 15.83 -1.85 5.70
N PHE A 115 16.31 -2.11 4.49
CA PHE A 115 16.60 -1.07 3.50
C PHE A 115 15.59 -1.11 2.34
N ALA A 116 15.20 -2.32 1.92
CA ALA A 116 14.36 -2.56 0.75
C ALA A 116 12.91 -2.91 1.09
N ALA A 117 12.61 -3.35 2.32
CA ALA A 117 11.25 -3.76 2.66
C ALA A 117 10.25 -2.60 2.57
N PHE A 118 9.05 -2.92 2.10
CA PHE A 118 7.88 -2.06 2.19
C PHE A 118 6.61 -2.90 2.38
N SER A 119 5.52 -2.24 2.76
CA SER A 119 4.18 -2.80 2.61
C SER A 119 3.24 -1.76 2.04
N TRP A 120 2.48 -2.14 1.03
CA TRP A 120 1.33 -1.39 0.56
C TRP A 120 0.06 -2.15 0.95
N THR A 121 -0.57 -1.72 2.04
CA THR A 121 -1.76 -2.36 2.61
C THR A 121 -3.01 -1.71 2.05
N LEU A 122 -3.93 -2.50 1.49
CA LEU A 122 -5.27 -2.10 1.09
C LEU A 122 -6.27 -2.54 2.16
N TYR A 123 -7.12 -1.64 2.62
CA TYR A 123 -8.18 -1.92 3.59
C TYR A 123 -9.53 -2.01 2.87
N LEU A 124 -10.26 -3.10 3.12
CA LEU A 124 -11.50 -3.45 2.43
C LEU A 124 -12.70 -3.33 3.38
N ASN A 125 -13.82 -2.80 2.88
CA ASN A 125 -15.11 -2.84 3.59
C ASN A 125 -15.84 -4.17 3.38
N GLY A 126 -17.04 -4.31 3.94
CA GLY A 126 -17.86 -5.53 3.81
C GLY A 126 -18.42 -5.81 2.41
N GLU A 127 -18.13 -4.93 1.44
CA GLU A 127 -18.50 -5.06 0.02
C GLU A 127 -17.25 -5.29 -0.87
N ASP A 128 -16.10 -5.61 -0.27
CA ASP A 128 -14.79 -5.76 -0.93
C ASP A 128 -14.33 -4.49 -1.69
N GLU A 129 -14.79 -3.33 -1.25
CA GLU A 129 -14.29 -2.04 -1.76
C GLU A 129 -13.11 -1.55 -0.95
N ILE A 130 -12.11 -1.02 -1.65
CA ILE A 130 -10.96 -0.35 -1.03
C ILE A 130 -11.44 0.97 -0.43
N VAL A 131 -11.34 1.09 0.89
CA VAL A 131 -11.73 2.28 1.68
C VAL A 131 -10.53 3.06 2.22
N ALA A 132 -9.36 2.41 2.30
CA ALA A 132 -8.12 3.07 2.65
C ALA A 132 -6.92 2.28 2.13
N THR A 133 -5.77 2.95 2.15
CA THR A 133 -4.47 2.33 1.98
C THR A 133 -3.51 2.80 3.06
N ASP A 134 -2.47 2.01 3.31
CA ASP A 134 -1.30 2.43 4.08
C ASP A 134 0.00 2.01 3.38
N LEU A 135 0.91 2.96 3.18
CA LEU A 135 2.25 2.71 2.69
C LEU A 135 3.26 2.77 3.84
N VAL A 136 3.94 1.67 4.09
CA VAL A 136 5.06 1.59 5.03
C VAL A 136 6.32 1.31 4.23
N LEU A 137 7.35 2.12 4.42
CA LEU A 137 8.66 1.93 3.83
C LEU A 137 9.62 1.67 4.99
N SER A 138 10.48 0.66 4.88
CA SER A 138 11.45 0.42 5.92
C SER A 138 12.60 1.43 5.88
N SER A 139 13.15 1.75 7.04
CA SER A 139 14.41 2.48 7.22
C SER A 139 15.27 1.84 8.33
N PRO A 140 16.61 1.87 8.21
CA PRO A 140 17.53 1.35 9.22
C PRO A 140 17.60 2.16 10.52
#